data_AF-A0A9X8R9V8-F1
#
_entry.id   AF-A0A9X8R9V8-F1
#
_cell.length_a   1.000
_cell.length_b   1.000
_cell.length_c   1.000
_cell.angle_alpha   90.00
_cell.angle_beta   90.00
_cell.angle_gamma   90.00
#
_symmetry.space_group_name_H-M   'P 1'
#
loop_
_entity.id
_entity.type
_entity.pdbx_description
1 polymer ?
#
loop_
_entity_poly.entity_id
_entity_poly.type
_entity_poly.pdbx_seq_one_letter_code
_entity_poly.pdbx_strand_id
1 'polypeptide(L)' 'MVQNSLKPLSNKINQKRNEMIFLGNQYGLTSPEVIKISRQLDNLLNKLYDYQKQL' A
#
# COMPACT_ATOMS: atom_id res chain seq x y z
N MET A 1 4.97 -14.41 19.07
CA MET A 1 4.10 -14.73 17.92
C MET A 1 3.76 -13.47 17.10
N VAL A 2 4.76 -12.74 16.61
CA VAL A 2 4.57 -11.39 16.02
C VAL A 2 4.31 -11.43 14.50
N GLN A 3 4.70 -12.50 13.82
CA GLN A 3 4.65 -12.58 12.35
C GLN A 3 3.24 -12.84 11.75
N ASN A 4 2.26 -13.28 12.54
CA ASN A 4 0.93 -13.66 12.01
C ASN A 4 -0.06 -12.48 11.93
N SER A 5 0.09 -11.44 12.75
CA SER A 5 -0.83 -10.30 12.82
C SER A 5 -0.63 -9.28 11.69
N LEU A 6 0.55 -9.23 11.07
CA LEU A 6 0.87 -8.29 10.00
C LEU A 6 0.55 -8.83 8.59
N LYS A 7 0.27 -10.13 8.45
CA LYS A 7 -0.07 -10.75 7.15
C LYS A 7 -1.23 -10.04 6.44
N PRO A 8 -2.34 -9.67 7.11
CA PRO A 8 -3.43 -8.96 6.45
C PRO A 8 -3.03 -7.57 5.95
N LEU A 9 -2.17 -6.85 6.69
CA LEU A 9 -1.71 -5.52 6.30
C LEU A 9 -0.72 -5.59 5.13
N SER A 10 0.23 -6.52 5.19
CA SER A 10 1.18 -6.78 4.11
C SER A 10 0.48 -7.19 2.80
N ASN A 11 -0.53 -8.06 2.89
CA ASN A 11 -1.32 -8.45 1.72
C ASN A 11 -2.04 -7.24 1.08
N LYS A 12 -2.63 -6.35 1.89
CA LYS A 12 -3.28 -5.13 1.39
C LYS A 12 -2.28 -4.18 0.72
N ILE A 13 -1.07 -4.04 1.27
CA ILE A 13 0.01 -3.24 0.68
C ILE A 13 0.38 -3.80 -0.71
N ASN A 14 0.57 -5.12 -0.81
CA ASN A 14 0.92 -5.77 -2.08
C ASN A 14 -0.21 -5.64 -3.11
N GLN A 15 -1.47 -5.81 -2.71
CA GLN A 15 -2.61 -5.57 -3.58
C GLN A 15 -2.65 -4.15 -4.12
N LYS A 16 -2.47 -3.13 -3.25
CA LYS A 16 -2.48 -1.72 -3.68
C LYS A 16 -1.27 -1.35 -4.55
N ARG A 17 -0.10 -1.97 -4.33
CA ARG A 17 1.04 -1.84 -5.24
C ARG A 17 0.72 -2.35 -6.64
N ASN A 18 0.13 -3.53 -6.75
CA ASN A 18 -0.23 -4.11 -8.04
C ASN A 18 -1.27 -3.24 -8.77
N GLU A 19 -2.26 -2.71 -8.04
CA GLU A 19 -3.24 -1.77 -8.60
C GLU A 19 -2.58 -0.47 -9.08
N MET A 20 -1.64 0.09 -8.32
CA MET A 20 -0.90 1.29 -8.71
C MET A 20 -0.09 1.05 -10.00
N ILE A 21 0.59 -0.08 -10.10
CA ILE A 21 1.37 -0.45 -11.29
C ILE A 21 0.45 -0.62 -12.50
N PHE A 22 -0.66 -1.33 -12.33
CA PHE A 22 -1.64 -1.53 -13.39
C PHE A 22 -2.19 -0.19 -13.89
N LEU A 23 -2.71 0.64 -12.99
CA LEU A 23 -3.27 1.94 -13.35
C LEU A 23 -2.19 2.90 -13.89
N GLY A 24 -0.98 2.84 -13.36
CA GLY A 24 0.17 3.62 -13.84
C GLY A 24 0.52 3.30 -15.29
N ASN A 25 0.45 2.03 -15.67
CA ASN A 25 0.66 1.58 -17.04
C ASN A 25 -0.51 1.96 -17.97
N GLN A 26 -1.74 2.06 -17.47
CA GLN A 26 -2.92 2.40 -18.29
C GLN A 26 -3.14 3.91 -18.46
N TYR A 27 -2.97 4.68 -17.40
CA TYR A 27 -3.38 6.09 -17.33
C TYR A 27 -2.21 7.05 -17.10
N GLY A 28 -1.01 6.54 -16.83
CA GLY A 28 0.14 7.34 -16.44
C GLY A 28 0.15 7.68 -14.95
N LEU A 29 1.35 7.94 -14.42
CA LEU A 29 1.58 8.13 -12.98
C LEU A 29 0.95 9.39 -12.38
N THR A 30 0.64 10.38 -13.23
CA THR A 30 0.02 11.64 -12.85
C THR A 30 -1.51 11.65 -12.97
N SER A 31 -2.10 10.53 -13.40
CA SER A 31 -3.56 10.41 -13.45
C SER A 31 -4.16 10.52 -12.03
N PRO A 32 -5.34 11.16 -11.88
CA PRO A 32 -6.02 11.27 -10.58
C PRO A 32 -6.22 9.91 -9.89
N GLU A 33 -6.46 8.86 -10.66
CA GLU A 33 -6.64 7.48 -10.22
C GLU A 33 -5.35 6.92 -9.59
N VAL A 34 -4.21 7.11 -10.27
CA VAL A 34 -2.92 6.63 -9.76
C VAL A 34 -2.47 7.45 -8.55
N ILE A 35 -2.71 8.76 -8.54
CA ILE A 35 -2.45 9.61 -7.37
C ILE A 35 -3.28 9.15 -6.16
N LYS A 36 -4.57 8.83 -6.37
CA LYS A 36 -5.45 8.32 -5.32
C LYS A 36 -4.93 7.00 -4.75
N ILE A 37 -4.55 6.05 -5.60
CA ILE A 37 -4.01 4.76 -5.16
C ILE A 37 -2.65 4.91 -4.47
N SER A 38 -1.77 5.79 -4.96
CA SER A 38 -0.51 6.12 -4.30
C SER A 38 -0.73 6.63 -2.87
N ARG A 39 -1.66 7.56 -2.64
CA ARG A 39 -2.00 8.03 -1.29
C ARG A 39 -2.55 6.91 -0.39
N GLN A 40 -3.34 5.99 -0.95
CA GLN A 40 -3.84 4.84 -0.19
C GLN A 40 -2.70 3.89 0.20
N LEU A 41 -1.76 3.65 -0.71
CA LEU A 41 -0.58 2.83 -0.46
C LEU A 41 0.30 3.46 0.62
N ASP A 42 0.57 4.76 0.55
CA ASP A 42 1.35 5.49 1.57
C ASP A 42 0.71 5.37 2.96
N ASN A 43 -0.61 5.52 3.06
CA ASN A 43 -1.32 5.34 4.32
C ASN A 43 -1.16 3.92 4.90
N LEU A 44 -1.13 2.88 4.05
CA LEU A 44 -0.91 1.51 4.50
C LEU A 44 0.53 1.28 4.95
N LEU A 45 1.51 1.86 4.25
CA LEU A 45 2.92 1.81 4.62
C LEU A 45 3.19 2.52 5.94
N ASN A 46 2.58 3.70 6.15
CA ASN A 46 2.66 4.43 7.42
C ASN A 46 2.09 3.60 8.58
N LYS A 47 0.92 2.98 8.40
CA LYS A 47 0.36 2.07 9.41
C LYS A 47 1.31 0.92 9.74
N LEU A 48 1.93 0.30 8.73
CA LEU A 48 2.88 -0.79 8.94
C LEU A 48 4.09 -0.30 9.75
N TYR A 49 4.61 0.87 9.41
CA TYR A 49 5.73 1.50 10.11
C TYR A 49 5.39 1.81 11.58
N ASP A 50 4.19 2.34 11.84
CA ASP A 50 3.71 2.61 13.21
C ASP A 50 3.57 1.31 14.01
N TYR A 51 3.01 0.25 13.42
CA TYR A 51 2.93 -1.07 14.06
C TYR A 51 4.32 -1.63 14.39
N GLN A 52 5.32 -1.42 13.52
CA GLN A 52 6.69 -1.88 13.76
C GLN A 52 7.40 -1.07 14.85
N LYS A 53 7.06 0.21 15.03
CA LYS A 53 7.61 1.06 16.09
C LYS A 53 7.09 0.75 17.49
N GLN A 54 5.93 0.10 17.59
CA GLN A 54 5.30 -0.24 18.87
C GLN A 54 5.72 -1.62 19.41
N LEU A 55 6.59 -2.33 18.69
CA LEU A 55 7.16 -3.63 19.05
C LEU A 55 8.61 -3.48 19.54
#